data_AF-A0AAE4YBY1-F1
#
_entry.id   AF-A0AAE4YBY1-F1
#
_cell.length_a   1.000
_cell.length_b   1.000
_cell.length_c   1.000
_cell.angle_alpha   90.00
_cell.angle_beta   90.00
_cell.angle_gamma   90.00
#
_symmetry.space_group_name_H-M   'P 1'
#
loop_
_entity.id
_entity.type
_entity.pdbx_description
1 polymer ?
#
loop_
_entity_poly.entity_id
_entity_poly.type
_entity_poly.pdbx_seq_one_letter_code
_entity_poly.pdbx_strand_id
1 'polypeptide(L)'
;MFMKDFTRFAEDIAAVPPLESLTSAAVLTGLVAGTRVETDCGWRDVTALSRGDRVQTLDGGLARILGLDRREAEIETLLLPGGYMDACSDLCLLPRQPILVSTLDDPEIGAAPFVLIPAEALGSLPFLSRVKQKAEVITPLFADEEVVFANSGVLLRCPGVIEGAGPMSMDSFFPTLDLEEARAFLSRREARLWA
;
A
#
# COMPACT_ATOMS: atom_id res chain seq x y z
N MET A 1 34.43 48.02 -34.81
CA MET A 1 34.10 46.60 -34.98
C MET A 1 34.27 45.94 -33.62
N PHE A 2 33.16 45.72 -32.92
CA PHE A 2 33.14 45.27 -31.52
C PHE A 2 33.37 43.77 -31.45
N MET A 3 34.46 43.37 -30.81
CA MET A 3 34.70 42.00 -30.36
C MET A 3 34.06 41.89 -28.96
N LYS A 4 33.05 41.04 -28.79
CA LYS A 4 32.49 40.71 -27.47
C LYS A 4 32.90 39.28 -27.15
N ASP A 5 33.78 39.14 -26.17
CA ASP A 5 34.19 37.86 -25.60
C ASP A 5 32.99 37.14 -24.99
N PHE A 6 32.69 35.94 -25.49
CA PHE A 6 31.59 35.08 -25.01
C PHE A 6 31.94 34.29 -23.74
N THR A 7 33.13 34.47 -23.18
CA THR A 7 33.68 33.63 -22.09
C THR A 7 33.22 34.04 -20.69
N ARG A 8 32.35 35.06 -20.54
CA ARG A 8 32.00 35.63 -19.23
C ARG A 8 30.76 35.03 -18.54
N PHE A 9 30.37 33.80 -18.91
CA PHE A 9 29.30 33.05 -18.25
C PHE A 9 29.78 31.76 -17.57
N ALA A 10 31.09 31.54 -17.45
CA ALA A 10 31.65 30.30 -16.93
C ALA A 10 31.92 30.29 -15.40
N GLU A 11 31.62 31.36 -14.67
CA GLU A 11 32.04 31.48 -13.25
C GLU A 11 30.91 31.37 -12.21
N ASP A 12 29.67 31.05 -12.61
CA ASP A 12 28.54 30.86 -11.67
C ASP A 12 27.94 29.44 -11.73
N ILE A 13 28.78 28.41 -11.84
CA ILE A 13 28.41 27.00 -11.59
C ILE A 13 28.91 26.57 -10.21
N ALA A 14 28.83 27.48 -9.23
CA ALA A 14 29.22 27.22 -7.84
C ALA A 14 27.99 27.26 -6.92
N ALA A 15 26.92 26.57 -7.29
CA ALA A 15 25.85 26.11 -6.38
C ALA A 15 24.87 25.18 -7.11
N VAL A 16 25.34 24.15 -7.80
CA VAL A 16 24.49 22.98 -8.03
C VAL A 16 24.63 22.15 -6.75
N PRO A 17 23.63 22.11 -5.85
CA PRO A 17 23.71 21.22 -4.70
C PRO A 17 23.88 19.78 -5.22
N PRO A 18 24.59 18.90 -4.50
CA PRO A 18 24.68 17.50 -4.89
C PRO A 18 23.28 16.94 -5.11
N LEU A 19 23.11 16.08 -6.11
CA LEU A 19 21.93 15.26 -6.35
C LEU A 19 21.70 14.22 -5.22
N GLU A 20 22.03 14.56 -3.97
CA GLU A 20 21.91 13.72 -2.77
C GLU A 20 20.76 14.16 -1.85
N SER A 21 19.81 14.94 -2.37
CA SER A 21 18.54 15.18 -1.70
C SER A 21 17.41 15.30 -2.72
N LEU A 22 17.26 14.27 -3.55
CA LEU A 22 15.91 13.87 -3.91
C LEU A 22 15.30 13.40 -2.59
N THR A 23 14.53 14.26 -1.94
CA THR A 23 13.72 13.91 -0.77
C THR A 23 13.12 12.54 -1.05
N SER A 24 13.59 11.51 -0.36
CA SER A 24 13.11 10.14 -0.55
C SER A 24 11.59 10.22 -0.48
N ALA A 25 10.92 9.98 -1.61
CA ALA A 25 9.47 10.09 -1.65
C ALA A 25 8.93 9.18 -0.56
N ALA A 26 8.04 9.70 0.28
CA ALA A 26 7.50 8.95 1.40
C ALA A 26 6.96 7.59 0.89
N VAL A 27 7.37 6.51 1.55
CA VAL A 27 6.86 5.17 1.23
C VAL A 27 5.47 5.06 1.84
N LEU A 28 4.44 5.13 1.00
CA LEU A 28 3.03 5.22 1.44
C LEU A 28 2.20 3.97 1.11
N THR A 29 2.75 3.08 0.30
CA THR A 29 2.16 1.81 -0.15
C THR A 29 3.19 0.69 -0.10
N GLY A 30 2.72 -0.55 -0.06
CA GLY A 30 3.54 -1.74 0.08
C GLY A 30 3.30 -2.47 1.40
N LEU A 31 3.82 -3.69 1.50
CA LEU A 31 3.65 -4.56 2.65
C LEU A 31 4.85 -4.41 3.58
N VAL A 32 4.59 -4.04 4.83
CA VAL A 32 5.65 -3.84 5.83
C VAL A 32 6.17 -5.20 6.31
N ALA A 33 7.48 -5.33 6.54
CA ALA A 33 8.08 -6.51 7.18
C ALA A 33 7.28 -6.93 8.43
N GLY A 34 7.07 -8.24 8.61
CA GLY A 34 6.12 -8.78 9.59
C GLY A 34 4.74 -9.11 9.00
N THR A 35 4.37 -8.53 7.85
CA THR A 35 3.17 -8.94 7.10
C THR A 35 3.35 -10.38 6.62
N ARG A 36 2.41 -11.26 6.94
CA ARG A 36 2.41 -12.65 6.47
C ARG A 36 1.41 -12.83 5.34
N VAL A 37 1.83 -13.45 4.25
CA VAL A 37 0.96 -13.81 3.13
C VAL A 37 0.89 -15.32 2.97
N GLU A 38 -0.23 -15.82 2.48
CA GLU A 38 -0.39 -17.24 2.19
C GLU A 38 0.30 -17.60 0.87
N THR A 39 1.17 -18.61 0.91
CA THR A 39 1.87 -19.14 -0.26
C THR A 39 1.50 -20.62 -0.46
N ASP A 40 2.00 -21.23 -1.53
CA ASP A 40 1.87 -22.68 -1.75
C ASP A 40 2.49 -23.55 -0.64
N CYS A 41 3.35 -22.96 0.19
CA CYS A 41 3.98 -23.58 1.36
C CYS A 41 3.38 -23.08 2.70
N GLY A 42 2.22 -22.42 2.66
CA GLY A 42 1.55 -21.81 3.82
C GLY A 42 1.97 -20.37 4.08
N TRP A 43 1.65 -19.86 5.28
CA TRP A 43 1.87 -18.46 5.66
C TRP A 43 3.35 -18.11 5.84
N ARG A 44 3.87 -17.21 5.01
CA ARG A 44 5.26 -16.74 5.06
C ARG A 44 5.32 -15.24 5.27
N ASP A 45 6.34 -14.79 5.98
CA ASP A 45 6.64 -13.36 6.08
C ASP A 45 6.97 -12.81 4.69
N VAL A 46 6.48 -11.61 4.38
CA VAL A 46 6.67 -10.96 3.09
C VAL A 46 8.14 -10.74 2.75
N THR A 47 9.01 -10.57 3.75
CA THR A 47 10.47 -10.44 3.58
C THR A 47 11.09 -11.70 2.97
N ALA A 48 10.48 -12.87 3.18
CA ALA A 48 10.96 -14.15 2.69
C ALA A 48 10.54 -14.46 1.24
N LEU A 49 9.68 -13.63 0.64
CA LEU A 49 9.21 -13.83 -0.72
C LEU A 49 10.31 -13.58 -1.75
N SER A 50 10.30 -14.39 -2.80
CA SER A 50 11.16 -14.26 -3.96
C SER A 50 10.37 -14.17 -5.25
N ARG A 51 10.96 -13.58 -6.30
CA ARG A 51 10.38 -13.63 -7.64
C ARG A 51 10.17 -15.09 -8.04
N GLY A 52 8.97 -15.40 -8.53
CA GLY A 52 8.58 -16.75 -8.92
C GLY A 52 7.77 -17.51 -7.86
N ASP A 53 7.83 -17.08 -6.59
CA ASP A 53 6.94 -17.57 -5.53
C ASP A 53 5.48 -17.31 -5.92
N ARG A 54 4.58 -18.12 -5.36
CA ARG A 54 3.15 -17.99 -5.58
C ARG A 54 2.45 -17.61 -4.30
N VAL A 55 1.54 -16.64 -4.39
CA VAL A 55 0.78 -16.10 -3.26
C VAL A 55 -0.70 -16.30 -3.55
N GLN A 56 -1.46 -16.68 -2.53
CA GLN A 56 -2.89 -16.83 -2.63
C GLN A 56 -3.55 -15.44 -2.77
N THR A 57 -4.37 -15.29 -3.80
CA THR A 57 -5.13 -14.08 -4.10
C THR A 57 -6.63 -14.37 -4.09
N LEU A 58 -7.43 -13.30 -4.02
CA LEU A 58 -8.89 -13.39 -3.87
C LEU A 58 -9.57 -14.13 -5.03
N ASP A 59 -9.16 -13.87 -6.27
CA ASP A 59 -9.78 -14.38 -7.50
C ASP A 59 -8.79 -15.13 -8.42
N GLY A 60 -7.48 -14.91 -8.27
CA GLY A 60 -6.43 -15.54 -9.07
C GLY A 60 -5.88 -16.88 -8.52
N GLY A 61 -6.28 -17.30 -7.32
CA GLY A 61 -5.70 -18.47 -6.67
C GLY A 61 -4.22 -18.22 -6.33
N LEU A 62 -3.33 -19.17 -6.63
CA LEU A 62 -1.89 -19.02 -6.41
C LEU A 62 -1.21 -18.21 -7.54
N ALA A 63 -1.30 -16.89 -7.47
CA ALA A 63 -0.70 -15.96 -8.42
C ALA A 63 0.82 -15.87 -8.26
N ARG A 64 1.56 -15.87 -9.38
CA ARG A 64 3.03 -15.82 -9.38
C ARG A 64 3.53 -14.38 -9.26
N ILE A 65 4.45 -14.15 -8.32
CA ILE A 65 5.21 -12.90 -8.21
C ILE A 65 6.17 -12.76 -9.39
N LEU A 66 6.04 -11.68 -10.15
CA LEU A 66 6.89 -11.37 -11.31
C LEU A 66 8.02 -10.39 -10.97
N GLY A 67 7.84 -9.57 -9.93
CA GLY A 67 8.85 -8.65 -9.40
C GLY A 67 8.64 -8.36 -7.93
N LEU A 68 9.67 -7.87 -7.26
CA LEU A 68 9.62 -7.38 -5.89
C LEU A 68 10.34 -6.05 -5.84
N ASP A 69 9.63 -5.00 -5.43
CA ASP A 69 10.27 -3.75 -5.01
C ASP A 69 10.52 -3.81 -3.51
N ARG A 70 11.73 -3.46 -3.08
CA ARG A 70 12.15 -3.52 -1.68
C ARG A 70 12.77 -2.19 -1.29
N ARG A 71 12.27 -1.59 -0.21
CA ARG A 71 12.75 -0.29 0.29
C ARG A 71 12.93 -0.36 1.79
N GLU A 72 14.10 0.03 2.28
CA GLU A 72 14.26 0.39 3.69
C GLU A 72 13.93 1.87 3.87
N ALA A 73 13.02 2.19 4.80
CA ALA A 73 12.67 3.57 5.09
C ALA A 73 12.27 3.74 6.56
N GLU A 74 12.42 4.97 7.05
CA GLU A 74 11.68 5.43 8.22
C GLU A 74 10.23 5.65 7.79
N ILE A 75 9.31 4.87 8.35
CA ILE A 75 7.89 4.86 7.99
C ILE A 75 7.03 5.18 9.21
N GLU A 76 5.87 5.77 8.96
CA GLU A 76 4.79 5.85 9.95
C GLU A 76 3.66 4.94 9.48
N THR A 77 3.28 3.99 10.32
CA THR A 77 2.30 2.94 10.02
C THR A 77 1.11 3.04 10.95
N LEU A 78 -0.03 2.51 10.50
CA LEU A 78 -1.18 2.23 11.34
C LEU A 78 -1.06 0.78 11.83
N LEU A 79 -1.05 0.58 13.14
CA LEU A 79 -1.08 -0.74 13.75
C LEU A 79 -2.52 -1.21 13.82
N LEU A 80 -2.88 -2.16 12.95
CA LEU A 80 -4.13 -2.92 13.01
C LEU A 80 -3.94 -4.10 13.99
N PRO A 81 -4.63 -4.13 15.14
CA PRO A 81 -4.50 -5.24 16.08
C PRO A 81 -5.08 -6.54 15.52
N GLY A 82 -4.54 -7.68 15.96
CA GLY A 82 -5.18 -8.97 15.74
C GLY A 82 -6.64 -8.99 16.25
N GLY A 83 -7.51 -9.71 15.53
CA GLY A 83 -8.95 -9.78 15.79
C GLY A 83 -9.78 -8.75 15.03
N TYR A 84 -9.15 -7.79 14.34
CA TYR A 84 -9.83 -6.81 13.49
C TYR A 84 -9.64 -7.13 12.02
N MET A 85 -10.70 -6.98 11.21
CA MET A 85 -10.70 -7.31 9.79
C MET A 85 -10.19 -8.73 9.50
N ASP A 86 -10.54 -9.68 10.38
CA ASP A 86 -10.12 -11.08 10.33
C ASP A 86 -8.59 -11.30 10.37
N ALA A 87 -7.83 -10.32 10.86
CA ALA A 87 -6.40 -10.47 11.12
C ALA A 87 -6.15 -11.43 12.28
N CYS A 88 -5.31 -12.45 12.11
CA CYS A 88 -4.93 -13.36 13.20
C CYS A 88 -3.84 -12.81 14.13
N SER A 89 -3.17 -11.73 13.71
CA SER A 89 -2.06 -11.10 14.42
C SER A 89 -1.94 -9.65 13.99
N ASP A 90 -1.30 -8.84 14.83
CA ASP A 90 -1.04 -7.42 14.55
C ASP A 90 -0.39 -7.21 13.18
N LEU A 91 -0.84 -6.17 12.48
CA LEU A 91 -0.43 -5.84 11.11
C LEU A 91 -0.12 -4.35 11.02
N CYS A 92 1.08 -4.02 10.57
CA CYS A 92 1.46 -2.63 10.28
C CYS A 92 1.08 -2.27 8.84
N LEU A 93 0.21 -1.28 8.68
CA LEU A 93 -0.26 -0.81 7.38
C LEU A 93 0.31 0.57 7.07
N LEU A 94 0.84 0.75 5.85
CA LEU A 94 1.20 2.09 5.39
C LEU A 94 -0.06 2.92 5.12
N PRO A 95 -0.05 4.25 5.32
CA PRO A 95 -1.27 5.07 5.31
C PRO A 95 -2.11 4.97 4.04
N ARG A 96 -1.46 4.80 2.88
CA ARG A 96 -2.14 4.68 1.58
C ARG A 96 -2.18 3.24 1.07
N GLN A 97 -1.77 2.26 1.88
CA GLN A 97 -1.91 0.85 1.51
C GLN A 97 -3.39 0.57 1.25
N PRO A 98 -3.78 0.14 0.05
CA PRO A 98 -5.17 -0.09 -0.26
C PRO A 98 -5.63 -1.42 0.32
N ILE A 99 -6.78 -1.37 0.98
CA ILE A 99 -7.41 -2.49 1.66
C ILE A 99 -8.74 -2.74 0.97
N LEU A 100 -8.97 -3.98 0.56
CA LEU A 100 -10.26 -4.37 -0.01
C LEU A 100 -11.23 -4.70 1.12
N VAL A 101 -12.41 -4.09 1.08
CA VAL A 101 -13.46 -4.29 2.08
C VAL A 101 -14.78 -4.65 1.41
N SER A 102 -15.51 -5.58 2.01
CA SER A 102 -16.87 -5.91 1.58
C SER A 102 -17.82 -4.78 1.89
N THR A 103 -18.74 -4.52 0.98
CA THR A 103 -19.76 -3.46 1.05
C THR A 103 -21.18 -4.03 1.09
N LEU A 104 -21.30 -5.36 1.13
CA LEU A 104 -22.59 -6.07 1.10
C LEU A 104 -23.53 -5.67 2.26
N ASP A 105 -22.97 -5.12 3.35
CA ASP A 105 -23.68 -4.62 4.52
C ASP A 105 -23.98 -3.11 4.48
N ASP A 106 -23.64 -2.40 3.40
CA ASP A 106 -23.92 -0.98 3.22
C ASP A 106 -24.79 -0.70 1.98
N PRO A 107 -26.10 -0.42 2.17
CA PRO A 107 -27.00 -0.10 1.05
C PRO A 107 -26.73 1.27 0.40
N GLU A 108 -25.90 2.14 1.01
CA GLU A 108 -25.53 3.44 0.46
C GLU A 108 -24.31 3.36 -0.46
N ILE A 109 -23.50 2.31 -0.36
CA ILE A 109 -22.50 2.03 -1.38
C ILE A 109 -23.21 1.38 -2.57
N GLY A 110 -22.87 1.84 -3.78
CA GLY A 110 -23.43 1.32 -5.01
C GLY A 110 -23.27 -0.20 -5.17
N ALA A 111 -23.72 -0.75 -6.30
CA ALA A 111 -23.81 -2.20 -6.52
C ALA A 111 -22.48 -2.99 -6.51
N ALA A 112 -21.33 -2.35 -6.29
CA ALA A 112 -20.05 -3.02 -6.20
C ALA A 112 -19.95 -3.77 -4.85
N PRO A 113 -19.72 -5.10 -4.83
CA PRO A 113 -19.69 -5.91 -3.61
C PRO A 113 -18.42 -5.71 -2.76
N PHE A 114 -17.41 -5.08 -3.35
CA PHE A 114 -16.15 -4.73 -2.69
C PHE A 114 -15.67 -3.37 -3.18
N VAL A 115 -14.98 -2.65 -2.31
CA VAL A 115 -14.29 -1.40 -2.62
C VAL A 115 -12.90 -1.37 -1.99
N LEU A 116 -11.99 -0.62 -2.60
CA LEU A 116 -10.70 -0.29 -2.00
C LEU A 116 -10.82 0.98 -1.16
N ILE A 117 -10.24 0.94 0.03
CA ILE A 117 -10.07 2.10 0.90
C ILE A 117 -8.59 2.27 1.28
N PRO A 118 -8.09 3.51 1.47
CA PRO A 118 -6.76 3.70 2.03
C PRO A 118 -6.75 3.32 3.52
N ALA A 119 -5.68 2.69 4.01
CA ALA A 119 -5.57 2.29 5.41
C ALA A 119 -5.80 3.44 6.40
N GLU A 120 -5.42 4.67 6.05
CA GLU A 120 -5.64 5.86 6.87
C GLU A 120 -7.11 6.26 7.09
N ALA A 121 -8.02 5.71 6.29
CA ALA A 121 -9.46 5.80 6.56
C ALA A 121 -9.83 5.06 7.84
N LEU A 122 -9.14 3.96 8.17
CA LEU A 122 -9.34 3.23 9.42
C LEU A 122 -8.95 4.07 10.64
N GLY A 123 -8.07 5.06 10.48
CA GLY A 123 -7.53 5.89 11.58
C GLY A 123 -8.56 6.69 12.38
N SER A 124 -9.83 6.71 11.98
CA SER A 124 -10.94 7.21 12.81
C SER A 124 -11.33 6.25 13.94
N LEU A 125 -10.88 5.00 13.90
CA LEU A 125 -11.19 3.98 14.90
C LEU A 125 -10.31 4.16 16.15
N PRO A 126 -10.89 4.12 17.37
CA PRO A 126 -10.23 4.54 18.61
C PRO A 126 -9.07 3.63 19.05
N PHE A 127 -8.96 2.41 18.51
CA PHE A 127 -7.97 1.41 18.89
C PHE A 127 -6.73 1.38 17.98
N LEU A 128 -6.71 2.15 16.90
CA LEU A 128 -5.55 2.17 15.99
C LEU A 128 -4.47 3.09 16.51
N SER A 129 -3.26 2.55 16.61
CA SER A 129 -2.07 3.30 17.00
C SER A 129 -1.22 3.66 15.79
N ARG A 130 -0.63 4.85 15.78
CA ARG A 130 0.42 5.19 14.81
C ARG A 130 1.78 4.78 15.36
N VAL A 131 2.56 4.09 14.54
CA VAL A 131 3.88 3.57 14.91
C VAL A 131 4.91 4.09 13.91
N LYS A 132 5.91 4.81 14.42
CA LYS A 132 7.09 5.22 13.64
C LYS A 132 8.20 4.19 13.83
N GLN A 133 8.74 3.69 12.74
CA GLN A 133 9.77 2.65 12.76
C GLN A 133 10.60 2.68 11.48
N LYS A 134 11.85 2.23 11.58
CA LYS A 134 12.63 1.81 10.42
C LYS A 134 12.24 0.39 10.06
N ALA A 135 11.72 0.18 8.86
CA ALA A 135 11.34 -1.15 8.38
C ALA A 135 11.62 -1.32 6.89
N GLU A 136 11.69 -2.59 6.47
CA GLU A 136 11.63 -2.95 5.06
C GLU A 136 10.18 -2.95 4.59
N VAL A 137 9.92 -2.31 3.45
CA VAL A 137 8.65 -2.35 2.73
C VAL A 137 8.85 -3.14 1.44
N ILE A 138 8.03 -4.15 1.26
CA ILE A 138 8.08 -5.09 0.14
C ILE A 138 6.79 -4.93 -0.65
N THR A 139 6.91 -4.66 -1.95
CA THR A 139 5.76 -4.63 -2.86
C THR A 139 5.90 -5.75 -3.89
N PRO A 140 5.16 -6.86 -3.70
CA PRO A 140 5.02 -7.89 -4.73
C PRO A 140 4.36 -7.30 -5.98
N LEU A 141 4.95 -7.57 -7.14
CA LEU A 141 4.43 -7.16 -8.44
C LEU A 141 3.95 -8.39 -9.19
N PHE A 142 2.68 -8.39 -9.58
CA PHE A 142 2.03 -9.49 -10.30
C PHE A 142 1.90 -9.19 -11.79
N ALA A 143 1.24 -10.07 -12.56
CA ALA A 143 0.97 -9.78 -13.97
C ALA A 143 0.07 -8.54 -14.11
N ASP A 144 -1.05 -8.57 -13.40
CA ASP A 144 -2.02 -7.49 -13.25
C ASP A 144 -2.18 -7.16 -11.76
N GLU A 145 -3.08 -6.24 -11.42
CA GLU A 145 -3.47 -6.00 -10.03
C GLU A 145 -3.99 -7.29 -9.38
N GLU A 146 -3.55 -7.55 -8.14
CA GLU A 146 -4.00 -8.70 -7.35
C GLU A 146 -4.35 -8.25 -5.93
N VAL A 147 -5.28 -8.95 -5.28
CA VAL A 147 -5.58 -8.76 -3.85
C VAL A 147 -5.13 -10.00 -3.09
N VAL A 148 -4.13 -9.83 -2.23
CA VAL A 148 -3.52 -10.92 -1.45
C VAL A 148 -4.16 -11.03 -0.07
N PHE A 149 -4.24 -12.25 0.45
CA PHE A 149 -4.58 -12.47 1.85
C PHE A 149 -3.35 -12.20 2.74
N ALA A 150 -3.54 -11.33 3.74
CA ALA A 150 -2.53 -10.94 4.71
C ALA A 150 -3.01 -11.26 6.13
N ASN A 151 -2.12 -11.83 6.93
CA ASN A 151 -2.36 -12.21 8.33
C ASN A 151 -3.71 -12.93 8.51
N SER A 152 -3.96 -13.98 7.73
CA SER A 152 -5.25 -14.69 7.60
C SER A 152 -6.29 -13.98 6.72
N GLY A 153 -6.95 -12.94 7.21
CA GLY A 153 -8.17 -12.42 6.57
C GLY A 153 -8.08 -11.03 5.92
N VAL A 154 -7.01 -10.27 6.17
CA VAL A 154 -6.92 -8.90 5.65
C VAL A 154 -6.61 -8.94 4.15
N LEU A 155 -7.43 -8.28 3.34
CA LEU A 155 -7.27 -8.25 1.89
C LEU A 155 -6.50 -7.00 1.46
N LEU A 156 -5.27 -7.18 1.00
CA LEU A 156 -4.38 -6.09 0.61
C LEU A 156 -4.13 -6.10 -0.88
N ARG A 157 -4.34 -4.94 -1.51
CA ARG A 157 -4.08 -4.79 -2.95
C ARG A 157 -2.58 -4.69 -3.23
N CYS A 158 -2.11 -5.40 -4.24
CA CYS A 158 -0.76 -5.37 -4.80
C CYS A 158 -0.80 -5.00 -6.30
N PRO A 159 0.17 -4.22 -6.80
CA PRO A 159 0.19 -3.80 -8.20
C PRO A 159 0.60 -4.91 -9.18
N GLY A 160 0.19 -4.73 -10.43
CA GLY A 160 0.82 -5.40 -11.57
C GLY A 160 2.18 -4.78 -11.90
N VAL A 161 3.03 -5.53 -12.62
CA VAL A 161 4.38 -5.09 -13.03
C VAL A 161 4.38 -3.85 -13.92
N ILE A 162 3.30 -3.61 -14.67
CA ILE A 162 3.16 -2.42 -15.53
C ILE A 162 2.94 -1.16 -14.68
N GLU A 163 2.16 -1.26 -13.61
CA GLU A 163 1.93 -0.16 -12.67
C GLU A 163 3.16 0.09 -11.78
N GLY A 164 3.80 -0.98 -11.31
CA GLY A 164 4.95 -0.91 -10.41
C GLY A 164 4.60 -0.50 -8.98
N ALA A 165 5.62 -0.36 -8.13
CA ALA A 165 5.47 -0.10 -6.68
C ALA A 165 5.24 1.40 -6.33
N GLY A 166 4.64 2.15 -7.26
CA GLY A 166 4.33 3.56 -7.07
C GLY A 166 3.02 3.80 -6.30
N PRO A 167 2.54 5.05 -6.30
CA PRO A 167 1.15 5.34 -5.95
C PRO A 167 0.19 4.53 -6.82
N MET A 168 -0.93 4.10 -6.24
CA MET A 168 -1.97 3.38 -6.98
C MET A 168 -2.42 4.19 -8.20
N SER A 169 -2.57 3.52 -9.34
CA SER A 169 -3.19 4.10 -10.53
C SER A 169 -4.69 4.35 -10.31
N MET A 170 -5.29 5.23 -11.11
CA MET A 170 -6.74 5.43 -11.09
C MET A 170 -7.52 4.32 -11.83
N ASP A 171 -6.81 3.43 -12.53
CA ASP A 171 -7.38 2.36 -13.34
C ASP A 171 -7.28 1.02 -12.58
N SER A 172 -7.91 0.97 -11.41
CA SER A 172 -7.98 -0.23 -10.56
C SER A 172 -9.19 -1.07 -10.93
N PHE A 173 -9.07 -2.40 -10.78
CA PHE A 173 -10.17 -3.33 -11.05
C PHE A 173 -11.32 -3.13 -10.06
N PHE A 174 -10.99 -2.74 -8.81
CA PHE A 174 -11.97 -2.46 -7.77
C PHE A 174 -12.26 -0.95 -7.69
N PRO A 175 -13.53 -0.54 -7.51
CA PRO A 175 -13.82 0.85 -7.21
C PRO A 175 -13.08 1.29 -5.95
N THR A 176 -12.45 2.46 -6.02
CA THR A 176 -11.70 3.02 -4.90
C THR A 176 -12.49 4.19 -4.33
N LEU A 177 -12.73 4.17 -3.02
CA LEU A 177 -13.26 5.31 -2.29
C LEU A 177 -12.13 6.25 -1.93
N ASP A 178 -12.36 7.54 -2.05
CA ASP A 178 -11.44 8.52 -1.48
C ASP A 178 -11.46 8.48 0.06
N LEU A 179 -10.60 9.26 0.70
CA LEU A 179 -10.48 9.25 2.16
C LEU A 179 -11.77 9.70 2.88
N GLU A 180 -12.50 10.67 2.32
CA GLU A 180 -13.72 11.19 2.93
C GLU A 180 -14.87 10.17 2.79
N GLU A 181 -15.04 9.63 1.58
CA GLU A 181 -16.00 8.57 1.26
C GLU A 181 -15.73 7.31 2.09
N ALA A 182 -14.47 6.89 2.20
CA ALA A 182 -14.07 5.73 2.98
C ALA A 182 -14.37 5.92 4.47
N ARG A 183 -14.14 7.11 5.04
CA ARG A 183 -14.48 7.41 6.44
C ARG A 183 -15.98 7.41 6.66
N ALA A 184 -16.75 8.03 5.77
CA ALA A 184 -18.21 8.01 5.85
C ALA A 184 -18.76 6.57 5.82
N PHE A 185 -18.23 5.75 4.92
CA PHE A 185 -18.54 4.31 4.85
C PHE A 185 -18.25 3.59 6.16
N LEU A 186 -17.03 3.72 6.70
CA LEU A 186 -16.62 3.04 7.93
C LEU A 186 -17.46 3.48 9.12
N SER A 187 -17.78 4.77 9.25
CA SER A 187 -18.64 5.28 10.34
C SER A 187 -20.07 4.72 10.27
N ARG A 188 -20.66 4.59 9.08
CA ARG A 188 -21.97 3.95 8.93
C ARG A 188 -21.92 2.47 9.28
N ARG A 189 -20.86 1.78 8.85
CA ARG A 189 -20.65 0.36 9.15
C ARG A 189 -20.53 0.11 10.65
N GLU A 190 -19.71 0.90 11.35
CA GLU A 190 -19.63 0.92 12.81
C GLU A 190 -21.01 1.04 13.44
N ALA A 191 -21.77 2.07 13.07
CA ALA A 191 -23.09 2.34 13.64
C ALA A 191 -24.07 1.16 13.50
N ARG A 192 -23.95 0.35 12.44
CA ARG A 192 -24.78 -0.84 12.23
C ARG A 192 -24.34 -2.04 13.08
N LEU A 193 -23.05 -2.18 13.37
CA LEU A 193 -22.55 -3.28 14.21
C LEU A 193 -22.97 -3.14 15.69
N TRP A 194 -23.38 -1.94 16.13
CA TRP A 194 -23.89 -1.67 17.47
C TRP A 194 -25.39 -1.33 17.54
N ALA A 195 -26.12 -1.46 16.43
CA ALA A 195 -27.58 -1.29 16.37
C ALA A 195 -28.30 -2.62 16.64
#